data_AF-A0A0D7NSD5-F1
#
_entry.id   AF-A0A0D7NSD5-F1
#
_cell.length_a   1.000
_cell.length_b   1.000
_cell.length_c   1.000
_cell.angle_alpha   90.00
_cell.angle_beta   90.00
_cell.angle_gamma   90.00
#
_symmetry.space_group_name_H-M   'P 1'
#
loop_
_entity.id
_entity.type
_entity.pdbx_description
1 polymer ?
#
loop_
_entity_poly.entity_id
_entity_poly.type
_entity_poly.pdbx_seq_one_letter_code
_entity_poly.pdbx_strand_id
1 'polypeptide(L)'
;MRRAIAVIACLISVASFSKALAQDLAQDSTCSPVIASGAGLLQECGKQLYSFNLSLSETKLGVSGIKREAGSDMHGRFGCSCTVEPMCANEPKVGGFFVDPAGWLSSSKDEWAIFQVLQNMPWPGGSPPPIPNASCPVFDVSIGGLDGRAVCISEGKDSTVLIVAAEDRVGFLLHIYQADTPASVLKARVLEMLPRFEIERATGELGLKRWLR
;
A
#
# COMPACT_ATOMS: atom_id res chain seq x y z
N MET A 1 -9.00 -66.05 -38.11
CA MET A 1 -9.22 -65.33 -36.84
C MET A 1 -8.85 -63.87 -37.04
N ARG A 2 -9.75 -63.01 -36.55
CA ARG A 2 -9.75 -61.55 -36.29
C ARG A 2 -8.54 -60.67 -36.68
N ARG A 3 -8.94 -59.52 -37.26
CA ARG A 3 -8.26 -58.28 -37.65
C ARG A 3 -7.56 -57.55 -36.47
N ALA A 4 -6.53 -56.77 -36.79
CA ALA A 4 -6.12 -55.52 -36.12
C ALA A 4 -5.38 -54.67 -37.19
N ILE A 5 -6.01 -53.74 -37.91
CA ILE A 5 -6.44 -52.36 -37.60
C ILE A 5 -5.35 -51.50 -36.95
N ALA A 6 -5.02 -50.44 -37.70
CA ALA A 6 -4.03 -49.40 -37.49
C ALA A 6 -4.38 -48.39 -36.38
N VAL A 7 -3.43 -47.48 -36.12
CA VAL A 7 -3.56 -46.01 -36.00
C VAL A 7 -2.60 -45.50 -34.92
N ILE A 8 -1.48 -44.88 -35.34
CA ILE A 8 -0.76 -43.88 -34.55
C ILE A 8 -0.46 -42.72 -35.50
N ALA A 9 -1.38 -41.76 -35.53
CA ALA A 9 -1.19 -40.45 -36.12
C ALA A 9 -2.06 -39.46 -35.35
N CYS A 10 -1.49 -38.77 -34.37
CA CYS A 10 -1.91 -37.45 -33.89
C CYS A 10 -0.93 -36.95 -32.82
N LEU A 11 0.24 -36.48 -33.26
CA LEU A 11 1.06 -35.57 -32.45
C LEU A 11 0.45 -34.18 -32.61
N ILE A 12 -0.41 -33.83 -31.66
CA ILE A 12 -1.12 -32.56 -31.63
C ILE A 12 -0.13 -31.46 -31.24
N SER A 13 0.14 -30.58 -32.19
CA SER A 13 0.80 -29.29 -32.03
C SER A 13 -0.08 -28.32 -31.22
N VAL A 14 0.02 -28.35 -29.88
CA VAL A 14 -0.71 -27.40 -28.99
C VAL A 14 0.19 -26.32 -28.38
N ALA A 15 1.51 -26.33 -28.61
CA ALA A 15 2.43 -25.44 -27.89
C ALA A 15 2.43 -23.96 -28.36
N SER A 16 1.67 -23.59 -29.40
CA SER A 16 1.77 -22.25 -30.01
C SER A 16 0.64 -21.27 -29.67
N PHE A 17 -0.49 -21.73 -29.10
CA PHE A 17 -1.60 -20.84 -28.76
C PHE A 17 -1.47 -20.17 -27.39
N SER A 18 -0.61 -20.67 -26.50
CA SER A 18 -0.45 -20.10 -25.15
C SER A 18 0.42 -18.85 -25.12
N LYS A 19 1.29 -18.62 -26.11
CA LYS A 19 2.17 -17.44 -26.13
C LYS A 19 1.43 -16.15 -26.54
N ALA A 20 0.49 -16.24 -27.48
CA ALA A 20 -0.26 -15.07 -27.94
C ALA A 20 -1.22 -14.51 -26.85
N LEU A 21 -1.87 -15.37 -26.07
CA LEU A 21 -2.72 -14.97 -24.95
C LEU A 21 -1.93 -14.48 -23.72
N ALA A 22 -0.71 -14.98 -23.52
CA ALA A 22 0.17 -14.50 -22.44
C ALA A 22 0.82 -13.15 -22.77
N GLN A 23 1.04 -12.84 -24.05
CA GLN A 23 1.62 -11.56 -24.47
C GLN A 23 0.59 -10.41 -24.42
N ASP A 24 -0.69 -10.67 -24.71
CA ASP A 24 -1.75 -9.64 -24.61
C ASP A 24 -2.06 -9.24 -23.15
N LEU A 25 -1.77 -10.10 -22.17
CA LEU A 25 -1.87 -9.79 -20.74
C LEU A 25 -0.63 -9.11 -20.16
N ALA A 26 0.51 -9.20 -20.84
CA ALA A 26 1.79 -8.68 -20.37
C ALA A 26 2.09 -7.25 -20.88
N GLN A 27 1.29 -6.73 -21.82
CA GLN A 27 1.73 -5.61 -22.66
C GLN A 27 1.15 -4.22 -22.30
N ASP A 28 0.27 -4.09 -21.31
CA ASP A 28 -0.27 -2.78 -20.85
C ASP A 28 -0.39 -2.69 -19.32
N SER A 29 0.64 -3.09 -18.57
CA SER A 29 0.59 -3.15 -17.09
C SER A 29 0.92 -1.84 -16.37
N THR A 30 1.02 -0.71 -17.08
CA THR A 30 1.18 0.60 -16.43
C THR A 30 -0.18 1.11 -15.98
N CYS A 31 -0.52 0.84 -14.72
CA CYS A 31 -1.69 1.41 -14.07
C CYS A 31 -1.49 2.91 -13.85
N SER A 32 -2.45 3.74 -14.25
CA SER A 32 -2.47 5.17 -13.97
C SER A 32 -3.47 5.51 -12.86
N PRO A 33 -3.12 6.38 -11.90
CA PRO A 33 -4.09 6.87 -10.92
C PRO A 33 -5.15 7.74 -11.60
N VAL A 34 -6.42 7.44 -11.36
CA VAL A 34 -7.58 8.21 -11.85
C VAL A 34 -8.01 9.22 -10.80
N ILE A 35 -8.23 8.76 -9.56
CA ILE A 35 -8.64 9.60 -8.43
C ILE A 35 -8.18 8.97 -7.11
N ALA A 36 -7.90 9.81 -6.11
CA ALA A 36 -7.69 9.42 -4.72
C ALA A 36 -8.68 10.17 -3.82
N SER A 37 -9.24 9.49 -2.83
CA SER A 37 -10.19 10.03 -1.85
C SER A 37 -10.04 9.28 -0.54
N GLY A 38 -9.78 10.01 0.54
CA GLY A 38 -9.32 9.42 1.79
C GLY A 38 -8.11 8.51 1.57
N ALA A 39 -8.09 7.36 2.24
CA ALA A 39 -7.09 6.32 2.03
C ALA A 39 -7.49 5.34 0.92
N GLY A 40 -8.21 5.85 -0.09
CA GLY A 40 -8.63 5.13 -1.28
C GLY A 40 -7.90 5.60 -2.53
N LEU A 41 -7.72 4.68 -3.48
CA LEU A 41 -7.17 4.93 -4.80
C LEU A 41 -8.00 4.21 -5.87
N LEU A 42 -8.36 4.92 -6.94
CA LEU A 42 -8.89 4.33 -8.18
C LEU A 42 -7.81 4.44 -9.26
N GLN A 43 -7.50 3.33 -9.93
CA GLN A 43 -6.56 3.26 -11.04
C GLN A 43 -7.20 2.64 -12.27
N GLU A 44 -6.71 3.06 -13.43
CA GLU A 44 -7.01 2.45 -14.72
C GLU A 44 -5.79 1.66 -15.18
N CYS A 45 -5.96 0.36 -15.42
CA CYS A 45 -4.92 -0.51 -15.98
C CYS A 45 -5.47 -1.15 -17.26
N GLY A 46 -5.01 -0.67 -18.41
CA GLY A 46 -5.57 -1.04 -19.70
C GLY A 46 -7.05 -0.64 -19.80
N LYS A 47 -7.95 -1.62 -19.94
CA LYS A 47 -9.41 -1.40 -20.03
C LYS A 47 -10.15 -1.64 -18.72
N GLN A 48 -9.43 -1.86 -17.62
CA GLN A 48 -10.02 -2.27 -16.35
C GLN A 48 -9.72 -1.26 -15.25
N LEU A 49 -10.77 -0.91 -14.51
CA LEU A 49 -10.67 -0.08 -13.31
C LEU A 49 -10.41 -0.94 -12.08
N TYR A 50 -9.52 -0.47 -11.22
CA TYR A 50 -9.16 -1.08 -9.95
C TYR A 50 -9.31 -0.05 -8.85
N SER A 51 -10.00 -0.41 -7.77
CA SER A 51 -10.08 0.41 -6.58
C SER A 51 -9.47 -0.30 -5.39
N PHE A 52 -8.68 0.46 -4.64
CA PHE A 52 -8.08 0.06 -3.38
C PHE A 52 -8.57 0.99 -2.30
N ASN A 53 -8.85 0.45 -1.12
CA ASN A 53 -9.17 1.26 0.05
C ASN A 53 -8.47 0.67 1.27
N LEU A 54 -7.60 1.46 1.88
CA LEU A 54 -7.01 1.15 3.16
C LEU A 54 -7.92 1.73 4.25
N SER A 55 -8.47 0.88 5.09
CA SER A 55 -9.24 1.29 6.27
C SER A 55 -8.56 0.81 7.52
N LEU A 56 -8.59 1.63 8.56
CA LEU A 56 -8.24 1.22 9.90
C LEU A 56 -9.53 0.76 10.58
N SER A 57 -9.72 -0.55 10.67
CA SER A 57 -10.91 -1.20 11.21
C SER A 57 -10.90 -1.12 12.74
N GLU A 58 -11.00 0.08 13.32
CA GLU A 58 -11.37 0.18 14.74
C GLU A 58 -11.82 1.55 15.22
N THR A 59 -12.75 1.45 16.17
CA THR A 59 -13.28 2.45 17.09
C THR A 59 -12.41 2.59 18.36
N LYS A 60 -11.33 1.82 18.54
CA LYS A 60 -10.49 1.87 19.75
C LYS A 60 -8.98 1.93 19.46
N LEU A 61 -8.49 3.10 19.06
CA LEU A 61 -7.11 3.48 19.38
C LEU A 61 -6.95 4.01 20.83
N GLY A 62 -8.04 3.95 21.61
CA GLY A 62 -8.19 4.33 23.01
C GLY A 62 -9.60 3.96 23.52
N VAL A 63 -9.96 4.34 24.76
CA VAL A 63 -11.21 3.98 25.46
C VAL A 63 -12.50 4.39 24.73
N SER A 64 -12.42 5.22 23.68
CA SER A 64 -13.47 6.14 23.26
C SER A 64 -14.42 5.71 22.14
N GLY A 65 -14.18 4.60 21.41
CA GLY A 65 -15.14 4.16 20.41
C GLY A 65 -15.17 5.00 19.12
N ILE A 66 -14.21 5.91 18.89
CA ILE A 66 -14.27 6.93 17.82
C ILE A 66 -13.73 6.36 16.51
N LYS A 67 -14.56 6.42 15.46
CA LYS A 67 -14.17 6.08 14.09
C LYS A 67 -13.25 7.17 13.53
N ARG A 68 -12.08 6.80 13.02
CA ARG A 68 -11.23 7.70 12.24
C ARG A 68 -11.66 7.66 10.79
N GLU A 69 -11.79 8.82 10.17
CA GLU A 69 -11.99 8.92 8.72
C GLU A 69 -10.67 9.33 8.09
N ALA A 70 -10.28 8.62 7.03
CA ALA A 70 -9.16 9.04 6.22
C ALA A 70 -9.62 10.23 5.38
N GLY A 71 -9.05 11.40 5.64
CA GLY A 71 -9.12 12.53 4.71
C GLY A 71 -8.02 12.37 3.65
N SER A 72 -8.23 12.91 2.45
CA SER A 72 -7.18 13.04 1.43
C SER A 72 -6.99 14.49 1.03
N ASP A 73 -5.81 14.78 0.48
CA ASP A 73 -5.58 15.99 -0.30
C ASP A 73 -5.44 15.69 -1.79
N MET A 74 -5.18 16.72 -2.60
CA MET A 74 -5.07 16.61 -4.06
C MET A 74 -3.86 15.82 -4.56
N HIS A 75 -2.95 15.37 -3.69
CA HIS A 75 -1.68 14.75 -4.08
C HIS A 75 -1.60 13.26 -3.73
N GLY A 76 -2.74 12.60 -3.52
CA GLY A 76 -2.79 11.20 -3.12
C GLY A 76 -2.26 10.96 -1.71
N ARG A 77 -2.15 12.03 -0.90
CA ARG A 77 -1.87 11.93 0.52
C ARG A 77 -3.16 11.60 1.23
N PHE A 78 -3.03 10.80 2.27
CA PHE A 78 -4.13 10.54 3.19
C PHE A 78 -3.67 10.66 4.63
N GLY A 79 -4.59 11.06 5.49
CA GLY A 79 -4.37 11.16 6.93
C GLY A 79 -5.61 10.69 7.67
N CYS A 80 -5.42 9.89 8.71
CA CYS A 80 -6.48 9.54 9.63
C CYS A 80 -6.54 10.61 10.71
N SER A 81 -7.46 11.56 10.58
CA SER A 81 -7.68 12.58 11.60
C SER A 81 -8.56 12.05 12.72
N CYS A 82 -8.32 12.54 13.93
CA CYS A 82 -9.23 12.32 15.04
C CYS A 82 -10.23 13.48 15.10
N THR A 83 -11.52 13.18 15.05
CA THR A 83 -12.59 14.19 15.07
C THR A 83 -12.64 14.99 16.37
N VAL A 84 -12.16 14.41 17.48
CA VAL A 84 -12.13 15.04 18.81
C VAL A 84 -10.71 15.00 19.36
N GLU A 85 -9.89 15.97 18.96
CA GLU A 85 -8.44 16.02 19.21
C GLU A 85 -8.02 15.73 20.68
N PRO A 86 -8.71 16.25 21.72
CA PRO A 86 -8.35 15.93 23.11
C PRO A 86 -8.46 14.45 23.47
N MET A 87 -9.32 13.68 22.78
CA MET A 87 -9.53 12.26 23.05
C MET A 87 -8.46 11.37 22.41
N CYS A 88 -7.68 11.92 21.47
CA CYS A 88 -6.64 11.20 20.74
C CYS A 88 -5.23 11.78 20.95
N ALA A 89 -5.05 12.69 21.92
CA ALA A 89 -3.77 13.38 22.13
C ALA A 89 -2.58 12.44 22.37
N ASN A 90 -2.84 11.26 22.94
CA ASN A 90 -1.83 10.24 23.23
C ASN A 90 -1.76 9.11 22.18
N GLU A 91 -2.53 9.21 21.10
CA GLU A 91 -2.57 8.20 20.04
C GLU A 91 -1.61 8.58 18.91
N PRO A 92 -0.99 7.59 18.23
CA PRO A 92 -0.22 7.87 17.04
C PRO A 92 -1.07 8.53 15.95
N LYS A 93 -0.49 9.55 15.31
CA LYS A 93 -1.03 10.13 14.08
C LYS A 93 -0.64 9.22 12.92
N VAL A 94 -1.61 8.89 12.08
CA VAL A 94 -1.42 7.98 10.94
C VAL A 94 -1.68 8.76 9.66
N GLY A 95 -0.76 8.68 8.73
CA GLY A 95 -0.95 9.17 7.38
C GLY A 95 -0.17 8.34 6.37
N GLY A 96 -0.27 8.69 5.10
CA GLY A 96 0.38 7.96 4.04
C GLY A 96 0.15 8.52 2.66
N PHE A 97 0.67 7.78 1.68
CA PHE A 97 0.70 8.11 0.26
C PHE A 97 0.63 6.83 -0.54
N PHE A 98 -0.05 6.86 -1.68
CA PHE A 98 0.12 5.81 -2.67
C PHE A 98 1.45 6.00 -3.43
N VAL A 99 2.12 4.89 -3.73
CA VAL A 99 3.42 4.87 -4.41
C VAL A 99 3.39 3.88 -5.56
N ASP A 100 4.33 4.02 -6.51
CA ASP A 100 4.51 3.04 -7.57
C ASP A 100 4.95 1.69 -6.99
N PRO A 101 4.15 0.62 -7.13
CA PRO A 101 4.52 -0.69 -6.62
C PRO A 101 5.77 -1.25 -7.29
N ALA A 102 6.01 -0.97 -8.58
CA ALA A 102 7.10 -1.58 -9.33
C ALA A 102 8.49 -1.18 -8.77
N GLY A 103 8.66 0.11 -8.46
CA GLY A 103 9.88 0.61 -7.83
C GLY A 103 10.16 -0.04 -6.47
N TRP A 104 9.12 -0.23 -5.65
CA TRP A 104 9.28 -0.91 -4.36
C TRP A 104 9.57 -2.40 -4.50
N LEU A 105 8.80 -3.10 -5.33
CA LEU A 105 8.89 -4.56 -5.52
C LEU A 105 10.25 -5.00 -6.05
N SER A 106 10.90 -4.17 -6.88
CA SER A 106 12.21 -4.42 -7.46
C SER A 106 13.40 -3.93 -6.61
N SER A 107 13.14 -3.22 -5.51
CA SER A 107 14.19 -2.68 -4.64
C SER A 107 14.81 -3.74 -3.72
N SER A 108 15.90 -3.37 -3.04
CA SER A 108 16.51 -4.16 -1.96
C SER A 108 15.64 -4.23 -0.70
N LYS A 109 14.58 -3.41 -0.61
CA LYS A 109 13.67 -3.30 0.54
C LYS A 109 14.41 -3.06 1.87
N ASP A 110 15.52 -2.34 1.79
CA ASP A 110 16.31 -1.89 2.93
C ASP A 110 15.91 -0.46 3.35
N GLU A 111 16.66 0.11 4.28
CA GLU A 111 16.43 1.46 4.80
C GLU A 111 16.50 2.50 3.67
N TRP A 112 17.47 2.35 2.78
CA TRP A 112 17.69 3.25 1.67
C TRP A 112 16.54 3.20 0.67
N ALA A 113 16.04 2.00 0.35
CA ALA A 113 14.87 1.83 -0.52
C ALA A 113 13.62 2.54 0.05
N ILE A 114 13.39 2.45 1.38
CA ILE A 114 12.29 3.16 2.04
C ILE A 114 12.48 4.68 1.89
N PHE A 115 13.70 5.18 2.08
CA PHE A 115 13.98 6.60 1.90
C PHE A 115 13.89 7.06 0.45
N GLN A 116 14.26 6.24 -0.53
CA GLN A 116 14.05 6.56 -1.95
C GLN A 116 12.57 6.73 -2.26
N VAL A 117 11.69 5.87 -1.73
CA VAL A 117 10.24 6.04 -1.85
C VAL A 117 9.80 7.39 -1.28
N LEU A 118 10.30 7.74 -0.09
CA LEU A 118 10.03 9.04 0.56
C LEU A 118 10.51 10.23 -0.30
N GLN A 119 11.71 10.15 -0.87
CA GLN A 119 12.30 11.21 -1.70
C GLN A 119 11.54 11.44 -3.02
N ASN A 120 10.96 10.38 -3.58
CA ASN A 120 10.24 10.43 -4.86
C ASN A 120 8.78 10.92 -4.75
N MET A 121 8.32 11.26 -3.54
CA MET A 121 6.94 11.71 -3.34
C MET A 121 6.73 13.15 -3.83
N PRO A 122 5.50 13.52 -4.25
CA PRO A 122 5.16 14.89 -4.60
C PRO A 122 5.06 15.75 -3.32
N TRP A 123 6.12 16.50 -2.99
CA TRP A 123 6.21 17.36 -1.80
C TRP A 123 5.58 18.74 -2.00
N PRO A 124 4.84 19.30 -1.02
CA PRO A 124 4.32 20.66 -1.11
C PRO A 124 5.52 21.60 -0.96
N GLY A 125 5.76 22.45 -1.96
CA GLY A 125 6.99 23.26 -2.03
C GLY A 125 8.15 22.61 -2.78
N GLY A 126 7.94 21.45 -3.41
CA GLY A 126 8.76 20.93 -4.51
C GLY A 126 10.06 20.20 -4.14
N SER A 127 10.59 20.38 -2.92
CA SER A 127 11.79 19.67 -2.48
C SER A 127 11.46 18.61 -1.42
N PRO A 128 12.01 17.40 -1.53
CA PRO A 128 11.87 16.39 -0.47
C PRO A 128 12.61 16.82 0.80
N PRO A 129 12.15 16.37 1.99
CA PRO A 129 12.88 16.58 3.22
C PRO A 129 14.23 15.87 3.16
N PRO A 130 15.24 16.33 3.91
CA PRO A 130 16.49 15.60 4.08
C PRO A 130 16.23 14.17 4.55
N ILE A 131 17.06 13.22 4.12
CA ILE A 131 16.97 11.84 4.57
C ILE A 131 17.39 11.79 6.04
N PRO A 132 16.50 11.38 6.96
CA PRO A 132 16.83 11.28 8.37
C PRO A 132 17.60 9.99 8.66
N ASN A 133 18.35 9.97 9.77
CA ASN A 133 18.97 8.74 10.24
C ASN A 133 17.91 7.80 10.85
N ALA A 134 17.97 6.51 10.53
CA ALA A 134 17.16 5.54 11.22
C ALA A 134 17.54 5.42 12.70
N SER A 135 16.54 5.37 13.57
CA SER A 135 16.69 5.13 15.00
C SER A 135 16.47 3.66 15.38
N CYS A 136 16.13 2.81 14.42
CA CYS A 136 16.03 1.36 14.61
C CYS A 136 16.36 0.60 13.31
N PRO A 137 16.81 -0.67 13.39
CA PRO A 137 16.96 -1.51 12.20
C PRO A 137 15.63 -1.70 11.47
N VAL A 138 15.70 -1.84 10.15
CA VAL A 138 14.55 -2.18 9.32
C VAL A 138 13.93 -3.50 9.78
N PHE A 139 12.60 -3.57 9.77
CA PHE A 139 11.85 -4.77 10.20
C PHE A 139 10.70 -5.08 9.25
N ASP A 140 10.30 -6.36 9.22
CA ASP A 140 9.19 -6.84 8.41
C ASP A 140 7.85 -6.50 9.05
N VAL A 141 6.85 -6.26 8.19
CA VAL A 141 5.49 -5.92 8.60
C VAL A 141 4.48 -6.50 7.62
N SER A 142 3.24 -6.68 8.07
CA SER A 142 2.10 -7.02 7.21
C SER A 142 0.93 -6.08 7.49
N ILE A 143 0.32 -5.54 6.43
CA ILE A 143 -0.79 -4.59 6.52
C ILE A 143 -1.91 -5.09 5.60
N GLY A 144 -3.06 -5.48 6.15
CA GLY A 144 -4.16 -6.01 5.34
C GLY A 144 -3.76 -7.17 4.42
N GLY A 145 -2.76 -7.97 4.84
CA GLY A 145 -2.18 -9.07 4.06
C GLY A 145 -1.11 -8.66 3.04
N LEU A 146 -0.72 -7.39 2.94
CA LEU A 146 0.43 -6.95 2.14
C LEU A 146 1.70 -6.99 2.97
N ASP A 147 2.72 -7.65 2.44
CA ASP A 147 4.06 -7.63 3.01
C ASP A 147 4.73 -6.27 2.77
N GLY A 148 5.42 -5.79 3.80
CA GLY A 148 6.12 -4.52 3.76
C GLY A 148 7.36 -4.52 4.63
N ARG A 149 8.07 -3.38 4.59
CA ARG A 149 9.21 -3.10 5.45
C ARG A 149 9.05 -1.76 6.12
N ALA A 150 9.56 -1.67 7.33
CA ALA A 150 9.42 -0.49 8.15
C ALA A 150 10.74 -0.07 8.78
N VAL A 151 10.88 1.24 9.03
CA VAL A 151 12.04 1.85 9.71
C VAL A 151 11.56 2.91 10.68
N CYS A 152 12.30 3.09 11.78
CA CYS A 152 12.02 4.13 12.76
C CYS A 152 12.92 5.34 12.50
N ILE A 153 12.38 6.53 12.72
CA ILE A 153 13.09 7.80 12.71
C ILE A 153 12.82 8.49 14.04
N SER A 154 13.82 9.16 14.58
CA SER A 154 13.65 10.02 15.77
C SER A 154 14.23 11.40 15.49
N GLU A 155 13.44 12.43 15.81
CA GLU A 155 13.83 13.83 15.71
C GLU A 155 13.52 14.50 17.04
N GLY A 156 14.56 14.75 17.85
CA GLY A 156 14.40 15.24 19.22
C GLY A 156 13.64 14.23 20.09
N LYS A 157 12.46 14.63 20.59
CA LYS A 157 11.58 13.77 21.40
C LYS A 157 10.51 13.06 20.58
N ASP A 158 10.44 13.36 19.29
CA ASP A 158 9.40 12.86 18.42
C ASP A 158 9.92 11.65 17.66
N SER A 159 9.02 10.71 17.39
CA SER A 159 9.35 9.54 16.60
C SER A 159 8.33 9.31 15.48
N THR A 160 8.83 8.78 14.38
CA THR A 160 8.05 8.36 13.22
C THR A 160 8.44 6.93 12.84
N VAL A 161 7.46 6.11 12.48
CA VAL A 161 7.69 4.85 11.79
C VAL A 161 7.22 5.02 10.35
N LEU A 162 8.14 4.83 9.40
CA LEU A 162 7.81 4.76 7.99
C LEU A 162 7.63 3.30 7.61
N ILE A 163 6.60 3.00 6.83
CA ILE A 163 6.28 1.68 6.34
C ILE A 163 6.04 1.77 4.85
N VAL A 164 6.67 0.90 4.06
CA VAL A 164 6.32 0.71 2.66
C VAL A 164 5.81 -0.71 2.48
N ALA A 165 4.62 -0.85 1.90
CA ALA A 165 4.02 -2.12 1.56
C ALA A 165 3.45 -2.03 0.14
N ALA A 166 3.64 -3.08 -0.65
CA ALA A 166 3.08 -3.13 -1.99
C ALA A 166 2.85 -4.57 -2.46
N GLU A 167 1.87 -4.70 -3.35
CA GLU A 167 1.65 -5.86 -4.22
C GLU A 167 1.72 -5.39 -5.67
N ASP A 168 1.50 -6.28 -6.64
CA ASP A 168 1.64 -6.03 -8.07
C ASP A 168 0.95 -4.75 -8.58
N ARG A 169 -0.12 -4.30 -7.92
CA ARG A 169 -0.99 -3.22 -8.42
C ARG A 169 -1.12 -2.03 -7.49
N VAL A 170 -0.88 -2.21 -6.19
CA VAL A 170 -0.98 -1.13 -5.21
C VAL A 170 0.25 -1.12 -4.33
N GLY A 171 0.83 0.06 -4.18
CA GLY A 171 1.85 0.34 -3.18
C GLY A 171 1.43 1.55 -2.36
N PHE A 172 1.80 1.56 -1.09
CA PHE A 172 1.70 2.76 -0.28
C PHE A 172 2.87 2.89 0.70
N LEU A 173 3.16 4.13 1.05
CA LEU A 173 3.97 4.51 2.20
C LEU A 173 3.02 4.96 3.31
N LEU A 174 3.11 4.36 4.50
CA LEU A 174 2.52 4.88 5.72
C LEU A 174 3.59 5.58 6.55
N HIS A 175 3.23 6.71 7.15
CA HIS A 175 4.00 7.34 8.21
C HIS A 175 3.13 7.41 9.46
N ILE A 176 3.67 6.87 10.56
CA ILE A 176 3.00 6.86 11.86
C ILE A 176 3.85 7.66 12.82
N TYR A 177 3.35 8.78 13.29
CA TYR A 177 4.09 9.76 14.08
C TYR A 177 3.52 9.89 15.49
N GLN A 178 4.39 10.06 16.48
CA GLN A 178 4.01 10.43 17.83
C GLN A 178 5.05 11.32 18.50
N ALA A 179 4.59 12.44 19.06
CA ALA A 179 5.42 13.34 19.86
C ALA A 179 5.76 12.75 21.23
N ASP A 180 6.86 13.21 21.83
CA ASP A 180 7.29 12.83 23.18
C ASP A 180 7.33 11.31 23.43
N THR A 181 7.62 10.53 22.39
CA THR A 181 7.59 9.06 22.42
C THR A 181 8.88 8.51 21.82
N PRO A 182 9.63 7.66 22.55
CA PRO A 182 10.81 6.99 22.00
C PRO A 182 10.46 6.07 20.83
N ALA A 183 11.34 5.96 19.84
CA ALA A 183 11.10 5.13 18.64
C ALA A 183 10.83 3.65 18.96
N SER A 184 11.46 3.11 20.00
CA SER A 184 11.22 1.73 20.45
C SER A 184 9.79 1.52 20.95
N VAL A 185 9.24 2.49 21.69
CA VAL A 185 7.86 2.48 22.19
C VAL A 185 6.88 2.65 21.04
N LEU A 186 7.15 3.59 20.13
CA LEU A 186 6.31 3.79 18.95
C LEU A 186 6.30 2.55 18.05
N LYS A 187 7.46 1.93 17.81
CA LYS A 187 7.57 0.67 17.05
C LYS A 187 6.67 -0.42 17.63
N ALA A 188 6.68 -0.62 18.95
CA ALA A 188 5.84 -1.61 19.60
C ALA A 188 4.34 -1.32 19.38
N ARG A 189 3.92 -0.05 19.57
CA ARG A 189 2.53 0.38 19.32
C ARG A 189 2.11 0.21 17.86
N VAL A 190 3.02 0.50 16.93
CA VAL A 190 2.76 0.30 15.50
C VAL A 190 2.50 -1.17 15.22
N LEU A 191 3.34 -2.08 15.71
CA LEU A 191 3.17 -3.52 15.51
C LEU A 191 1.83 -4.05 16.09
N GLU A 192 1.35 -3.48 17.20
CA GLU A 192 0.02 -3.79 17.77
C GLU A 192 -1.15 -3.21 16.95
N MET A 193 -0.89 -2.15 16.17
CA MET A 193 -1.89 -1.48 15.33
C MET A 193 -2.02 -2.11 13.95
N LEU A 194 -0.93 -2.64 13.37
CA LEU A 194 -0.93 -3.15 11.99
C LEU A 194 -2.02 -4.18 11.66
N PRO A 195 -2.35 -5.15 12.53
CA PRO A 195 -3.41 -6.13 12.26
C PRO A 195 -4.80 -5.53 12.07
N ARG A 196 -5.00 -4.26 12.44
CA ARG A 196 -6.27 -3.53 12.35
C ARG A 196 -6.42 -2.78 11.03
N PHE A 197 -5.40 -2.79 10.18
CA PHE A 197 -5.55 -2.26 8.84
C PHE A 197 -6.14 -3.33 7.92
N GLU A 198 -7.19 -2.94 7.23
CA GLU A 198 -7.87 -3.74 6.22
C GLU A 198 -7.65 -3.09 4.84
N ILE A 199 -7.43 -3.93 3.84
CA ILE A 199 -7.32 -3.49 2.44
C ILE A 199 -8.45 -4.13 1.66
N GLU A 200 -9.36 -3.28 1.22
CA GLU A 200 -10.42 -3.68 0.31
C GLU A 200 -9.98 -3.46 -1.14
N ARG A 201 -10.32 -4.42 -2.00
CA ARG A 201 -10.02 -4.41 -3.44
C ARG A 201 -11.31 -4.62 -4.21
N ALA A 202 -11.57 -3.78 -5.20
CA ALA A 202 -12.67 -4.00 -6.14
C ALA A 202 -12.25 -3.67 -7.58
N THR A 203 -12.97 -4.24 -8.54
CA THR A 203 -12.64 -4.15 -9.97
C THR A 203 -13.86 -3.78 -10.81
N GLY A 204 -13.64 -3.07 -11.93
CA GLY A 204 -14.67 -2.74 -12.90
C GLY A 204 -15.76 -1.81 -12.34
N GLU A 205 -17.02 -2.06 -12.71
CA GLU A 205 -18.16 -1.25 -12.26
C GLU A 205 -18.32 -1.19 -10.74
N LEU A 206 -17.97 -2.27 -10.02
CA LEU A 206 -18.05 -2.28 -8.56
C LEU A 206 -17.09 -1.27 -7.93
N GLY A 207 -15.88 -1.15 -8.51
CA GLY A 207 -14.94 -0.10 -8.15
C GLY A 207 -15.57 1.26 -8.38
N LEU A 208 -16.02 1.53 -9.61
CA LEU A 208 -16.62 2.82 -9.97
C LEU A 208 -17.83 3.21 -9.10
N LYS A 209 -18.75 2.28 -8.84
CA LYS A 209 -19.96 2.51 -8.02
C LYS A 209 -19.65 2.98 -6.61
N ARG A 210 -18.47 2.64 -6.06
CA ARG A 210 -18.04 3.11 -4.75
C ARG A 210 -17.64 4.59 -4.77
N TRP A 211 -16.94 5.02 -5.83
CA TRP A 211 -16.40 6.37 -5.96
C TRP A 211 -17.44 7.41 -6.37
N LEU A 212 -18.59 6.97 -6.88
CA LEU A 212 -19.73 7.83 -7.26
C LEU A 212 -20.70 8.12 -6.10
N ARG A 213 -20.42 7.62 -4.89
CA ARG A 213 -21.24 7.85 -3.68
C ARG A 213 -20.66 8.97 -2.85
#